data_AF-A0A6B3H4H9-F1
#
_entry.id   AF-A0A6B3H4H9-F1
#
_cell.length_a   1.000
_cell.length_b   1.000
_cell.length_c   1.000
_cell.angle_alpha   90.00
_cell.angle_beta   90.00
_cell.angle_gamma   90.00
#
_symmetry.space_group_name_H-M   'P 1'
#
loop_
_entity.id
_entity.type
_entity.pdbx_description
1 polymer ?
#
loop_
_entity_poly.entity_id
_entity_poly.type
_entity_poly.pdbx_seq_one_letter_code
_entity_poly.pdbx_strand_id
1 'polypeptide(L)'
;AAHHLNLAHGRATEALRANLPAAAQTSVTLNLHQVRPLTGSAADADAARRIDAVGNRIFTGPMLKGAYPEDLLTDTERIVNWTELIHEGDLAAIAAPIDVLGVNYYTPTIVSTPADGAGDTRNDGHGSSDHSPWPGSEHVAFHLAEGKPRTAMNWSVDPNGLHALLMDVS
;
A
#
# COMPACT_ATOMS: atom_id res chain seq x y z
N ALA A 1 4.44 12.80 2.23
CA ALA A 1 5.51 11.83 2.52
C ALA A 1 5.64 10.77 1.42
N ALA A 2 4.61 9.95 1.15
CA ALA A 2 4.67 8.89 0.13
C ALA A 2 5.16 9.37 -1.25
N HIS A 3 4.67 10.53 -1.73
CA HIS A 3 5.15 11.12 -2.98
C HIS A 3 6.66 11.34 -3.03
N HIS A 4 7.24 11.96 -2.00
CA HIS A 4 8.68 12.17 -1.92
C HIS A 4 9.48 10.87 -1.76
N LEU A 5 8.93 9.83 -1.11
CA LEU A 5 9.56 8.50 -1.08
C LEU A 5 9.63 7.88 -2.48
N ASN A 6 8.53 7.99 -3.24
CA ASN A 6 8.50 7.53 -4.63
C ASN A 6 9.51 8.30 -5.48
N LEU A 7 9.58 9.63 -5.33
CA LEU A 7 10.51 10.46 -6.08
C LEU A 7 11.96 10.15 -5.72
N ALA A 8 12.26 9.97 -4.43
CA ALA A 8 13.57 9.57 -3.95
C ALA A 8 13.99 8.20 -4.50
N HIS A 9 13.07 7.24 -4.58
CA HIS A 9 13.31 5.95 -5.24
C HIS A 9 13.74 6.14 -6.70
N GLY A 10 12.97 6.90 -7.48
CA GLY A 10 13.26 7.15 -8.89
C GLY A 10 14.63 7.79 -9.09
N ARG A 11 14.92 8.86 -8.34
CA ARG A 11 16.22 9.56 -8.38
C ARG A 11 17.39 8.68 -7.93
N ALA A 12 17.18 7.83 -6.92
CA ALA A 12 18.19 6.87 -6.50
C ALA A 12 18.46 5.83 -7.60
N THR A 13 17.42 5.34 -8.28
CA THR A 13 17.57 4.41 -9.41
C THR A 13 18.36 5.05 -10.55
N GLU A 14 18.04 6.28 -10.94
CA GLU A 14 18.80 7.03 -11.96
C GLU A 14 20.29 7.15 -11.59
N ALA A 15 20.57 7.56 -10.35
CA ALA A 15 21.94 7.69 -9.85
C ALA A 15 22.69 6.34 -9.83
N LEU A 16 22.03 5.26 -9.41
CA LEU A 16 22.61 3.92 -9.43
C LEU A 16 22.92 3.48 -10.87
N ARG A 17 22.00 3.67 -11.82
CA ARG A 17 22.22 3.31 -13.22
C ARG A 17 23.35 4.09 -13.88
N ALA A 18 23.57 5.35 -13.48
CA ALA A 18 24.66 6.16 -13.99
C ALA A 18 26.06 5.72 -13.48
N ASN A 19 26.13 4.99 -12.36
CA ASN A 19 27.38 4.68 -11.67
C ASN A 19 27.71 3.19 -11.57
N LEU A 20 26.71 2.31 -11.74
CA LEU A 20 26.90 0.87 -11.68
C LEU A 20 27.16 0.26 -13.06
N PRO A 21 27.80 -0.93 -13.14
CA PRO A 21 27.89 -1.68 -14.38
C PRO A 21 26.51 -1.93 -14.99
N ALA A 22 26.42 -1.97 -16.32
CA ALA A 22 25.15 -2.20 -17.03
C ALA A 22 24.44 -3.52 -16.63
N ALA A 23 25.19 -4.51 -16.13
CA ALA A 23 24.66 -5.78 -15.66
C ALA A 23 24.14 -5.75 -14.20
N ALA A 24 24.38 -4.67 -13.45
CA ALA A 24 23.90 -4.55 -12.07
C ALA A 24 22.38 -4.40 -12.07
N GLN A 25 21.71 -5.15 -11.19
CA GLN A 25 20.27 -5.07 -11.04
C GLN A 25 19.86 -4.04 -9.98
N THR A 26 18.82 -3.26 -10.24
CA THR A 26 18.20 -2.36 -9.26
C THR A 26 16.85 -2.92 -8.79
N SER A 27 16.57 -2.73 -7.51
CA SER A 27 15.33 -3.18 -6.89
C SER A 27 14.82 -2.15 -5.88
N VAL A 28 13.51 -2.09 -5.73
CA VAL A 28 12.83 -1.46 -4.60
C VAL A 28 12.06 -2.54 -3.84
N THR A 29 12.07 -2.47 -2.52
CA THR A 29 11.32 -3.41 -1.68
C THR A 29 10.20 -2.66 -0.98
N LEU A 30 8.96 -3.14 -1.17
CA LEU A 30 7.76 -2.56 -0.58
C LEU A 30 7.14 -3.52 0.44
N ASN A 31 6.59 -2.97 1.53
CA ASN A 31 5.77 -3.73 2.46
C ASN A 31 4.33 -3.76 1.93
N LEU A 32 4.01 -4.78 1.13
CA LEU A 32 2.72 -4.87 0.45
C LEU A 32 1.72 -5.65 1.30
N HIS A 33 0.51 -5.11 1.36
CA HIS A 33 -0.61 -5.66 2.10
C HIS A 33 -1.43 -6.57 1.21
N GLN A 34 -1.64 -7.82 1.63
CA GLN A 34 -2.69 -8.64 1.03
C GLN A 34 -4.02 -8.28 1.71
N VAL A 35 -4.78 -7.38 1.07
CA VAL A 35 -6.02 -6.84 1.63
C VAL A 35 -7.20 -7.75 1.28
N ARG A 36 -8.06 -8.08 2.26
CA ARG A 36 -9.29 -8.85 2.04
C ARG A 36 -10.47 -8.14 2.69
N PRO A 37 -11.63 -8.07 2.02
CA PRO A 37 -12.85 -7.68 2.69
C PRO A 37 -13.26 -8.76 3.71
N LEU A 38 -13.82 -8.35 4.84
CA LEU A 38 -14.29 -9.25 5.89
C LEU A 38 -15.47 -10.10 5.38
N THR A 39 -16.38 -9.49 4.62
CA THR A 39 -17.54 -10.14 4.01
C THR A 39 -17.60 -9.87 2.50
N GLY A 40 -18.56 -10.48 1.80
CA GLY A 40 -18.83 -10.20 0.39
C GLY A 40 -19.64 -8.92 0.12
N SER A 41 -19.83 -8.06 1.12
CA SER A 41 -20.62 -6.83 0.96
C SER A 41 -19.88 -5.77 0.13
N ALA A 42 -20.64 -4.91 -0.55
CA ALA A 42 -20.06 -3.80 -1.30
C ALA A 42 -19.30 -2.81 -0.39
N ALA A 43 -19.74 -2.66 0.86
CA ALA A 43 -19.11 -1.77 1.83
C ALA A 43 -17.73 -2.27 2.28
N ASP A 44 -17.58 -3.59 2.47
CA ASP A 44 -16.27 -4.17 2.81
C ASP A 44 -15.34 -4.22 1.60
N ALA A 45 -15.91 -4.42 0.40
CA ALA A 45 -15.14 -4.33 -0.84
C ALA A 45 -14.57 -2.91 -1.07
N ASP A 46 -15.33 -1.86 -0.76
CA ASP A 46 -14.83 -0.48 -0.82
C ASP A 46 -13.74 -0.23 0.23
N ALA A 47 -13.91 -0.72 1.46
CA ALA A 47 -12.87 -0.65 2.49
C ALA A 47 -11.57 -1.31 2.01
N ALA A 48 -11.66 -2.51 1.42
CA ALA A 48 -10.50 -3.21 0.86
C ALA A 48 -9.84 -2.41 -0.27
N ARG A 49 -10.63 -1.86 -1.19
CA ARG A 49 -10.13 -1.01 -2.30
C ARG A 49 -9.38 0.21 -1.77
N ARG A 50 -9.93 0.91 -0.77
CA ARG A 50 -9.33 2.10 -0.15
C ARG A 50 -8.00 1.77 0.52
N ILE A 51 -7.96 0.72 1.35
CA ILE A 51 -6.74 0.32 2.05
C ILE A 51 -5.67 -0.18 1.06
N ASP A 52 -6.05 -0.91 0.02
CA ASP A 52 -5.13 -1.27 -1.06
C ASP A 52 -4.59 -0.03 -1.80
N ALA A 53 -5.43 0.99 -2.02
CA ALA A 53 -5.02 2.24 -2.64
C ALA A 53 -3.90 2.94 -1.86
N VAL A 54 -4.10 3.16 -0.56
CA VAL A 54 -3.16 3.89 0.30
C VAL A 54 -2.02 3.04 0.84
N GLY A 55 -2.19 1.72 0.95
CA GLY A 55 -1.17 0.79 1.45
C GLY A 55 -0.23 0.26 0.37
N ASN A 56 -0.75 0.06 -0.85
CA ASN A 56 0.00 -0.57 -1.93
C ASN A 56 0.12 0.34 -3.15
N ARG A 57 -1.01 0.73 -3.73
CA ARG A 57 -1.05 1.34 -5.08
C ARG A 57 -0.53 2.78 -5.11
N ILE A 58 -0.48 3.47 -3.98
CA ILE A 58 0.22 4.76 -3.85
C ILE A 58 1.71 4.64 -4.15
N PHE A 59 2.31 3.45 -3.99
CA PHE A 59 3.71 3.17 -4.34
C PHE A 59 3.80 2.53 -5.72
N THR A 60 3.09 1.41 -5.94
CA THR A 60 3.22 0.63 -7.18
C THR A 60 2.65 1.35 -8.41
N GLY A 61 1.61 2.17 -8.24
CA GLY A 61 1.03 2.96 -9.32
C GLY A 61 2.06 3.83 -10.03
N PRO A 62 2.62 4.85 -9.35
CA PRO A 62 3.57 5.74 -10.01
C PRO A 62 4.90 5.05 -10.33
N MET A 63 5.37 4.09 -9.53
CA MET A 63 6.64 3.38 -9.80
C MET A 63 6.57 2.46 -11.03
N LEU A 64 5.47 1.71 -11.20
CA LEU A 64 5.38 0.66 -12.22
C LEU A 64 4.53 1.06 -13.42
N LYS A 65 3.61 2.01 -13.24
CA LYS A 65 2.66 2.46 -14.28
C LYS A 65 2.83 3.94 -14.64
N GLY A 66 3.66 4.69 -13.91
CA GLY A 66 3.91 6.11 -14.17
C GLY A 66 2.76 7.05 -13.79
N ALA A 67 1.75 6.58 -13.05
CA ALA A 67 0.63 7.40 -12.60
C ALA A 67 0.06 6.91 -11.26
N TYR A 68 -0.45 7.84 -10.45
CA TYR A 68 -1.27 7.51 -9.30
C TYR A 68 -2.64 6.98 -9.74
N PRO A 69 -3.23 5.99 -9.04
CA PRO A 69 -4.61 5.58 -9.30
C PRO A 69 -5.61 6.71 -9.08
N GLU A 70 -6.58 6.87 -9.98
CA GLU A 70 -7.59 7.94 -9.88
C GLU A 70 -8.42 7.84 -8.59
N ASP A 71 -8.80 6.62 -8.21
CA ASP A 71 -9.60 6.38 -7.01
C ASP A 71 -8.85 6.78 -5.72
N LEU A 72 -7.53 6.58 -5.67
CA LEU A 72 -6.67 7.08 -4.60
C LEU A 72 -6.71 8.61 -4.53
N LEU A 73 -6.59 9.30 -5.67
CA LEU A 73 -6.58 10.76 -5.73
C LEU A 73 -7.89 11.32 -5.21
N THR A 74 -9.02 10.81 -5.71
CA THR A 74 -10.37 11.21 -5.28
C THR A 74 -10.60 10.95 -3.79
N ASP A 75 -10.23 9.78 -3.28
CA ASP A 75 -10.47 9.41 -1.88
C ASP A 75 -9.65 10.24 -0.88
N THR A 76 -8.58 10.88 -1.34
CA THR A 76 -7.64 11.64 -0.49
C THR A 76 -7.59 13.13 -0.81
N GLU A 77 -8.38 13.63 -1.77
CA GLU A 77 -8.34 15.03 -2.23
C GLU A 77 -8.65 16.03 -1.11
N ARG A 78 -9.46 15.64 -0.12
CA ARG A 78 -9.77 16.46 1.07
C ARG A 78 -8.59 16.63 2.02
N ILE A 79 -7.54 15.83 1.86
CA ILE A 79 -6.35 15.77 2.72
C ILE A 79 -5.12 16.30 1.98
N VAL A 80 -5.03 16.01 0.69
CA VAL A 80 -3.86 16.30 -0.14
C VAL A 80 -4.28 17.06 -1.39
N ASN A 81 -3.70 18.23 -1.60
CA ASN A 81 -3.77 18.90 -2.89
C ASN A 81 -2.76 18.26 -3.86
N TRP A 82 -3.20 17.23 -4.58
CA TRP A 82 -2.32 16.46 -5.47
C TRP A 82 -1.74 17.27 -6.63
N THR A 83 -2.50 18.26 -7.14
CA THR A 83 -2.05 19.13 -8.24
C THR A 83 -0.92 20.06 -7.81
N GLU A 84 -0.93 20.52 -6.56
CA GLU A 84 0.18 21.30 -6.01
C GLU A 84 1.35 20.43 -5.55
N LEU A 85 1.08 19.19 -5.12
CA LEU A 85 2.12 18.27 -4.64
C LEU A 85 2.97 17.69 -5.77
N ILE A 86 2.36 17.33 -6.90
CA ILE A 86 3.02 16.66 -8.02
C ILE A 86 3.53 17.72 -8.99
N HIS A 87 4.85 17.87 -9.09
CA HIS A 87 5.45 18.79 -10.05
C HIS A 87 5.67 18.13 -11.41
N GLU A 88 5.85 18.98 -12.42
CA GLU A 88 6.19 18.54 -13.77
C GLU A 88 7.48 17.67 -13.73
N GLY A 89 7.41 16.50 -14.36
CA GLY A 89 8.52 15.55 -14.44
C GLY A 89 8.67 14.61 -13.24
N ASP A 90 7.93 14.79 -12.14
CA ASP A 90 8.05 13.91 -10.96
C ASP A 90 7.61 12.49 -11.29
N LEU A 91 6.46 12.30 -11.94
CA LEU A 91 5.97 10.96 -12.28
C LEU A 91 6.91 10.22 -13.24
N ALA A 92 7.56 10.94 -14.16
CA ALA A 92 8.54 10.37 -15.07
C ALA A 92 9.81 9.93 -14.32
N ALA A 93 10.28 10.73 -13.35
CA ALA A 93 11.41 10.37 -12.51
C ALA A 93 11.08 9.18 -11.59
N ILE A 94 9.88 9.17 -10.99
CA ILE A 94 9.41 8.07 -10.13
C ILE A 94 9.40 6.74 -10.90
N ALA A 95 8.99 6.75 -12.17
CA ALA A 95 8.87 5.58 -13.02
C ALA A 95 10.22 5.07 -13.58
N ALA A 96 11.36 5.47 -12.99
CA ALA A 96 12.66 4.96 -13.37
C ALA A 96 12.68 3.41 -13.27
N PRO A 97 13.13 2.68 -14.31
CA PRO A 97 12.93 1.24 -14.39
C PRO A 97 13.77 0.44 -13.38
N ILE A 98 13.09 -0.48 -12.68
CA ILE A 98 13.67 -1.49 -11.80
C ILE A 98 13.72 -2.85 -12.49
N ASP A 99 14.64 -3.71 -12.07
CA ASP A 99 14.73 -5.09 -12.58
C ASP A 99 13.92 -6.07 -11.73
N VAL A 100 13.78 -5.79 -10.43
CA VAL A 100 13.13 -6.67 -9.46
C VAL A 100 12.28 -5.85 -8.50
N LEU A 101 11.02 -6.24 -8.32
CA LEU A 101 10.18 -5.77 -7.22
C LEU A 101 10.36 -6.68 -6.00
N GLY A 102 10.93 -6.14 -4.92
CA GLY A 102 11.00 -6.83 -3.63
C GLY A 102 9.68 -6.71 -2.88
N VAL A 103 9.23 -7.80 -2.26
CA VAL A 103 8.01 -7.86 -1.45
C VAL A 103 8.35 -8.25 -0.03
N ASN A 104 8.11 -7.33 0.90
CA ASN A 104 8.03 -7.65 2.32
C ASN A 104 6.57 -7.98 2.64
N TYR A 105 6.32 -9.19 3.15
CA TYR A 105 4.99 -9.64 3.53
C TYR A 105 5.04 -10.36 4.88
N TYR A 106 4.01 -10.14 5.71
CA TYR A 106 3.96 -10.68 7.07
C TYR A 106 2.62 -11.33 7.42
N THR A 107 1.50 -10.65 7.17
CA THR A 107 0.14 -11.08 7.54
C THR A 107 -0.86 -10.50 6.56
N PRO A 108 -2.00 -11.17 6.29
CA PRO A 108 -3.08 -10.53 5.55
C PRO A 108 -3.68 -9.36 6.35
N THR A 109 -4.27 -8.41 5.63
CA THR A 109 -5.01 -7.26 6.18
C THR A 109 -6.50 -7.49 5.92
N ILE A 110 -7.27 -7.83 6.96
CA ILE A 110 -8.72 -8.07 6.83
C ILE A 110 -9.46 -6.80 7.23
N VAL A 111 -10.35 -6.30 6.39
CA VAL A 111 -10.98 -5.00 6.59
C VAL A 111 -12.49 -5.01 6.37
N SER A 112 -13.20 -4.10 7.04
CA SER A 112 -14.64 -3.91 6.86
C SER A 112 -15.03 -2.44 6.99
N THR A 113 -16.25 -2.13 6.57
CA THR A 113 -16.90 -0.85 6.91
C THR A 113 -17.93 -1.09 8.02
N PRO A 114 -17.72 -0.57 9.25
CA PRO A 114 -18.66 -0.70 10.36
C PRO A 114 -20.02 -0.06 10.05
N ALA A 115 -21.10 -0.67 10.52
CA ALA A 115 -22.47 -0.19 10.27
C ALA A 115 -22.78 1.17 10.92
N ASP A 116 -22.09 1.50 12.00
CA ASP A 116 -22.16 2.78 12.72
C ASP A 116 -21.05 3.77 12.32
N GLY A 117 -20.17 3.38 11.39
CA GLY A 117 -19.09 4.21 10.87
C GLY A 117 -17.86 4.35 11.78
N ALA A 118 -17.82 3.68 12.94
CA ALA A 118 -16.68 3.72 13.85
C ALA A 118 -15.83 2.44 13.74
N GLY A 119 -14.60 2.59 13.23
CA GLY A 119 -13.60 1.52 13.15
C GLY A 119 -13.05 1.16 14.53
N ASP A 120 -13.85 0.47 15.36
CA ASP A 120 -13.47 0.13 16.74
C ASP A 120 -12.36 -0.95 16.80
N THR A 121 -12.20 -1.75 15.75
CA THR A 121 -11.11 -2.72 15.65
C THR A 121 -9.92 -2.15 14.87
N ARG A 122 -8.75 -2.06 15.53
CA ARG A 122 -7.49 -1.55 14.95
C ARG A 122 -6.40 -2.61 14.93
N ASN A 123 -6.67 -3.78 14.35
CA ASN A 123 -5.66 -4.83 14.14
C ASN A 123 -4.86 -4.62 12.84
N ASP A 124 -4.40 -3.39 12.61
CA ASP A 124 -3.73 -2.98 11.37
C ASP A 124 -2.20 -3.14 11.42
N GLY A 125 -1.64 -3.51 12.58
CA GLY A 125 -0.21 -3.71 12.77
C GLY A 125 0.61 -2.45 13.08
N HIS A 126 -0.02 -1.29 13.28
CA HIS A 126 0.66 0.01 13.48
C HIS A 126 0.74 0.48 14.94
N GLY A 127 0.31 -0.37 15.89
CA GLY A 127 0.31 -0.05 17.32
C GLY A 127 -0.88 0.82 17.75
N SER A 128 -0.90 1.22 19.03
CA SER A 128 -1.98 2.04 19.58
C SER A 128 -1.70 3.53 19.40
N SER A 129 -2.62 4.22 18.74
CA SER A 129 -2.62 5.67 18.50
C SER A 129 -4.06 6.16 18.46
N ASP A 130 -4.32 7.41 18.83
CA ASP A 130 -5.63 8.04 18.66
C ASP A 130 -5.92 8.34 17.18
N HIS A 131 -4.88 8.53 16.37
CA HIS A 131 -4.97 8.84 14.95
C HIS A 131 -4.80 7.60 14.07
N SER A 132 -5.63 7.51 13.02
CA SER A 132 -5.49 6.47 11.99
C SER A 132 -4.26 6.71 11.12
N PRO A 133 -3.44 5.68 10.83
CA PRO A 133 -2.36 5.76 9.85
C PRO A 133 -2.84 5.58 8.40
N TRP A 134 -4.16 5.55 8.15
CA TRP A 134 -4.78 5.31 6.85
C TRP A 134 -5.55 6.56 6.35
N PRO A 135 -4.86 7.53 5.72
CA PRO A 135 -5.48 8.78 5.29
C PRO A 135 -6.65 8.54 4.32
N GLY A 136 -7.79 9.19 4.56
CA GLY A 136 -8.98 9.05 3.70
C GLY A 136 -9.78 7.77 3.94
N SER A 137 -9.37 6.95 4.91
CA SER A 137 -9.95 5.64 5.24
C SER A 137 -10.12 5.45 6.75
N GLU A 138 -10.33 6.54 7.50
CA GLU A 138 -10.36 6.54 8.97
C GLU A 138 -11.55 5.76 9.55
N HIS A 139 -12.57 5.49 8.76
CA HIS A 139 -13.75 4.71 9.12
C HIS A 139 -13.54 3.19 8.97
N VAL A 140 -12.46 2.75 8.32
CA VAL A 140 -12.22 1.33 8.04
C VAL A 140 -11.82 0.60 9.34
N ALA A 141 -12.47 -0.53 9.59
CA ALA A 141 -12.14 -1.44 10.69
C ALA A 141 -11.18 -2.54 10.23
N PHE A 142 -10.27 -2.95 11.12
CA PHE A 142 -9.20 -3.91 10.85
C PHE A 142 -9.28 -5.13 11.77
N HIS A 143 -9.28 -6.31 11.16
CA HIS A 143 -9.55 -7.59 11.82
C HIS A 143 -8.37 -8.55 11.67
N LEU A 144 -8.28 -9.49 12.61
CA LEU A 144 -7.39 -10.63 12.48
C LEU A 144 -8.04 -11.69 11.61
N ALA A 145 -7.23 -12.46 10.89
CA ALA A 145 -7.74 -13.58 10.11
C ALA A 145 -8.29 -14.67 11.05
N GLU A 146 -9.58 -14.99 10.89
CA GLU A 146 -10.27 -15.93 11.76
C GLU A 146 -9.64 -17.34 11.71
N GLY A 147 -9.54 -17.99 12.86
CA GLY A 147 -9.03 -19.36 12.97
C GLY A 147 -7.54 -19.53 12.66
N LYS A 148 -6.77 -18.45 12.48
CA LYS A 148 -5.33 -18.53 12.20
C LYS A 148 -4.49 -18.48 13.48
N PRO A 149 -3.38 -19.25 13.54
CA PRO A 149 -2.39 -19.09 14.60
C PRO A 149 -1.75 -17.71 14.53
N ARG A 150 -1.16 -17.25 15.64
CA ARG A 150 -0.63 -15.88 15.77
C ARG A 150 0.83 -15.87 16.20
N THR A 151 1.54 -14.84 15.73
CA THR A 151 2.88 -14.52 16.22
C THR A 151 2.80 -13.85 17.59
N ALA A 152 3.95 -13.66 18.25
CA ALA A 152 4.05 -12.85 19.47
C ALA A 152 3.66 -11.38 19.28
N MET A 153 3.66 -10.89 18.03
CA MET A 153 3.19 -9.54 17.66
C MET A 153 1.68 -9.49 17.38
N ASN A 154 0.94 -10.57 17.67
CA ASN A 154 -0.49 -10.73 17.39
C ASN A 154 -0.84 -10.68 15.88
N TRP A 155 0.12 -10.97 15.00
CA TRP A 155 -0.11 -11.07 13.56
C TRP A 155 -0.59 -12.46 13.17
N SER A 156 -1.51 -12.54 12.21
CA SER A 156 -2.06 -13.81 11.75
C SER A 156 -1.04 -14.52 10.86
N VAL A 157 -0.77 -15.79 11.14
CA VAL A 157 0.05 -16.64 10.28
C VAL A 157 -0.87 -17.31 9.27
N ASP A 158 -0.94 -16.75 8.06
CA ASP A 158 -1.77 -17.27 6.96
C ASP A 158 -0.93 -17.49 5.68
N PRO A 159 -0.51 -18.73 5.37
CA PRO A 159 0.37 -19.01 4.23
C PRO A 159 -0.29 -18.69 2.88
N ASN A 160 -1.63 -18.71 2.80
CA ASN A 160 -2.36 -18.42 1.56
C ASN A 160 -2.26 -16.94 1.17
N GLY A 161 -2.01 -16.05 2.13
CA GLY A 161 -1.96 -14.61 1.87
C GLY A 161 -0.75 -14.21 1.03
N LEU A 162 0.43 -14.78 1.27
CA LEU A 162 1.59 -14.48 0.42
C LEU A 162 1.34 -14.91 -1.03
N HIS A 163 0.80 -16.13 -1.23
CA HIS A 163 0.49 -16.62 -2.56
C HIS A 163 -0.52 -15.72 -3.29
N ALA A 164 -1.63 -15.35 -2.62
CA ALA A 164 -2.62 -14.45 -3.21
C ALA A 164 -2.02 -13.10 -3.61
N LEU A 165 -1.23 -12.50 -2.71
CA LEU A 165 -0.56 -11.22 -2.99
C LEU A 165 0.33 -11.29 -4.22
N LEU A 166 1.12 -12.36 -4.37
CA LEU A 166 2.02 -12.52 -5.51
C LEU A 166 1.26 -12.69 -6.83
N MET A 167 0.06 -13.29 -6.80
CA MET A 167 -0.81 -13.40 -7.97
C MET A 167 -1.54 -12.09 -8.30
N ASP A 168 -1.77 -11.22 -7.32
CA ASP A 168 -2.43 -9.92 -7.52
C ASP A 168 -1.46 -8.85 -8.05
N VAL A 169 -0.16 -8.97 -7.73
CA VAL A 169 0.89 -7.99 -8.10
C VAL A 169 1.60 -8.35 -9.41
N SER A 170 1.43 -9.57 -9.93
CA SER A 170 1.96 -10.02 -11.23
C SER A 170 1.21 -9.42 -12.41
#